data_AF-A0A4R6N446-F1
#
_entry.id   AF-A0A4R6N446-F1
#
_cell.length_a   1.000
_cell.length_b   1.000
_cell.length_c   1.000
_cell.angle_alpha   90.00
_cell.angle_beta   90.00
_cell.angle_gamma   90.00
#
_symmetry.space_group_name_H-M   'P 1'
#
loop_
_entity.id
_entity.type
_entity.pdbx_description
1 polymer ?
#
loop_
_entity_poly.entity_id
_entity_poly.type
_entity_poly.pdbx_seq_one_letter_code
_entity_poly.pdbx_strand_id
1 'polypeptide(L)'
;MIYLRLPPFNPVANGVRSTIQIPRYDMTLGRVVLKFIGTNSITKATISEIVVKIGARVVYGPISGAELDALNKYKGIHDQADSLTIDFTERDGLSVVAKEIGGIDIPALGGQDMFIEVANTAASGTPALYALGGFTSLQFNPKEPNPDGQLIKKLLKIQVPTSGGTAITWTPIFKGAIVQRIHFKYTGTDWTASANGNVQSVECKKNGVAVWDRIECRDARFVEQEQRKTPQSRYYHLDFVHDNVHSAALATADARALEFNLALGAADTITAIVEVLDSPNNL
;
A
#
# COMPACT_ATOMS: atom_id res chain seq x y z
N MET A 1 -13.26 3.98 -15.36
CA MET A 1 -12.91 5.05 -14.41
C MET A 1 -12.89 6.38 -15.14
N ILE A 2 -13.55 7.40 -14.60
CA ILE A 2 -13.48 8.80 -15.07
C ILE A 2 -12.45 9.55 -14.24
N TYR A 3 -11.75 10.52 -14.84
CA TYR A 3 -10.71 11.29 -14.14
C TYR A 3 -11.15 12.75 -13.98
N LEU A 4 -11.07 13.25 -12.75
CA LEU A 4 -11.35 14.64 -12.41
C LEU A 4 -10.13 15.27 -11.75
N ARG A 5 -9.86 16.54 -12.07
CA ARG A 5 -8.85 17.30 -11.33
C ARG A 5 -9.40 17.60 -9.93
N LEU A 6 -8.66 17.19 -8.92
CA LEU A 6 -9.03 17.47 -7.53
C LEU A 6 -8.76 18.96 -7.20
N PRO A 7 -9.37 19.51 -6.14
CA PRO A 7 -9.04 20.83 -5.62
C PRO A 7 -7.52 21.06 -5.45
N PRO A 8 -7.04 22.30 -5.42
CA PRO A 8 -5.61 22.53 -5.19
C PRO A 8 -5.21 22.05 -3.79
N PHE A 9 -4.00 21.51 -3.68
CA PHE A 9 -3.35 21.36 -2.38
C PHE A 9 -3.15 22.74 -1.73
N ASN A 10 -3.23 22.80 -0.41
CA ASN A 10 -2.98 24.03 0.34
C ASN A 10 -2.28 23.71 1.67
N PRO A 11 -1.11 24.32 1.96
CA PRO A 11 -0.26 25.09 1.05
C PRO A 11 0.42 24.19 0.01
N VAL A 12 1.02 24.77 -1.04
CA VAL A 12 2.00 24.11 -1.91
C VAL A 12 3.32 24.86 -1.78
N ALA A 13 4.25 24.29 -0.99
CA ALA A 13 5.59 24.84 -0.80
C ALA A 13 6.62 23.73 -0.59
N ASN A 14 7.89 24.08 -0.69
CA ASN A 14 8.99 23.19 -0.33
C ASN A 14 9.07 23.05 1.19
N GLY A 15 9.37 21.86 1.70
CA GLY A 15 9.57 21.64 3.14
C GLY A 15 8.29 21.65 3.98
N VAL A 16 7.11 21.65 3.38
CA VAL A 16 5.82 21.70 4.09
C VAL A 16 4.95 20.49 3.81
N ARG A 17 3.98 20.26 4.70
CA ARG A 17 2.86 19.34 4.47
C ARG A 17 1.76 20.04 3.67
N SER A 18 1.53 19.56 2.47
CA SER A 18 0.47 20.00 1.57
C SER A 18 -0.75 19.13 1.78
N THR A 19 -1.93 19.71 1.97
CA THR A 19 -3.16 18.94 2.24
C THR A 19 -4.22 19.24 1.19
N ILE A 20 -5.00 18.24 0.83
CA ILE A 20 -6.22 18.38 0.03
C ILE A 20 -7.35 17.58 0.68
N GLN A 21 -8.55 18.15 0.68
CA GLN A 21 -9.77 17.42 0.99
C GLN A 21 -10.39 16.89 -0.30
N ILE A 22 -10.73 15.61 -0.34
CA ILE A 22 -11.45 15.03 -1.47
C ILE A 22 -12.91 15.48 -1.39
N PRO A 23 -13.46 16.11 -2.45
CA PRO A 23 -14.86 16.50 -2.47
C PRO A 23 -15.79 15.31 -2.26
N ARG A 24 -16.93 15.56 -1.63
CA ARG A 24 -17.95 14.54 -1.37
C ARG A 24 -18.74 14.22 -2.64
N TYR A 25 -18.09 13.59 -3.61
CA TYR A 25 -18.73 13.14 -4.83
C TYR A 25 -19.60 11.89 -4.57
N ASP A 26 -20.71 11.76 -5.29
CA ASP A 26 -21.55 10.55 -5.30
C ASP A 26 -20.93 9.44 -6.16
N MET A 27 -19.67 9.10 -5.87
CA MET A 27 -18.85 8.18 -6.64
C MET A 27 -17.88 7.42 -5.74
N THR A 28 -17.35 6.32 -6.26
CA THR A 28 -16.25 5.59 -5.64
C THR A 28 -14.92 6.20 -6.05
N LEU A 29 -14.04 6.52 -5.10
CA LEU A 29 -12.65 6.86 -5.39
C LEU A 29 -11.82 5.58 -5.52
N GLY A 30 -11.34 5.28 -6.72
CA GLY A 30 -10.47 4.12 -6.95
C GLY A 30 -8.98 4.46 -6.99
N ARG A 31 -8.64 5.68 -7.39
CA ARG A 31 -7.22 6.06 -7.59
C ARG A 31 -7.00 7.55 -7.42
N VAL A 32 -5.81 7.92 -6.96
CA VAL A 32 -5.33 9.30 -6.97
C VAL A 32 -3.96 9.34 -7.63
N VAL A 33 -3.81 10.14 -8.68
CA VAL A 33 -2.52 10.37 -9.33
C VAL A 33 -2.00 11.72 -8.88
N LEU A 34 -0.98 11.70 -8.03
CA LEU A 34 -0.19 12.87 -7.66
C LEU A 34 0.67 13.28 -8.86
N LYS A 35 0.65 14.58 -9.16
CA LYS A 35 1.42 15.19 -10.22
C LYS A 35 2.23 16.34 -9.62
N PHE A 36 3.52 16.34 -9.90
CA PHE A 36 4.42 17.38 -9.42
C PHE A 36 5.38 17.78 -10.52
N ILE A 37 5.64 19.08 -10.65
CA ILE A 37 6.45 19.64 -11.73
C ILE A 37 7.43 20.63 -11.10
N GLY A 38 8.67 20.64 -11.58
CA GLY A 38 9.65 21.66 -11.24
C GLY A 38 11.07 21.12 -11.18
N THR A 39 12.01 21.86 -11.74
CA THR A 39 13.44 21.61 -11.58
C THR A 39 13.82 21.85 -10.12
N ASN A 40 14.49 20.88 -9.49
CA ASN A 40 14.96 20.92 -8.10
C ASN A 40 13.87 21.06 -7.01
N SER A 41 12.61 20.68 -7.30
CA SER A 41 11.48 20.83 -6.35
C SER A 41 10.93 19.49 -5.85
N ILE A 42 9.60 19.39 -5.65
CA ILE A 42 8.92 18.18 -5.21
C ILE A 42 9.11 17.08 -6.27
N THR A 43 9.64 15.94 -5.83
CA THR A 43 9.89 14.72 -6.62
C THR A 43 9.53 13.51 -5.76
N LYS A 44 9.48 12.31 -6.36
CA LYS A 44 9.29 11.06 -5.61
C LYS A 44 10.29 10.90 -4.46
N ALA A 45 11.53 11.31 -4.67
CA ALA A 45 12.59 11.18 -3.67
C ALA A 45 12.48 12.21 -2.53
N THR A 46 11.94 13.40 -2.81
CA THR A 46 11.77 14.45 -1.78
C THR A 46 10.44 14.34 -1.05
N ILE A 47 9.47 13.56 -1.52
CA ILE A 47 8.27 13.23 -0.76
C ILE A 47 8.65 12.28 0.38
N SER A 48 8.70 12.81 1.60
CA SER A 48 9.03 12.04 2.80
C SER A 48 7.85 11.23 3.30
N GLU A 49 6.63 11.72 3.09
CA GLU A 49 5.43 11.10 3.65
C GLU A 49 4.18 11.42 2.83
N ILE A 50 3.38 10.39 2.58
CA ILE A 50 2.03 10.45 2.02
C ILE A 50 1.10 9.77 3.01
N VAL A 51 0.00 10.43 3.34
CA VAL A 51 -1.04 9.92 4.23
C VAL A 51 -2.40 10.14 3.60
N VAL A 52 -3.26 9.12 3.64
CA VAL A 52 -4.69 9.27 3.38
C VAL A 52 -5.44 9.09 4.70
N LYS A 53 -6.29 10.06 5.02
CA LYS A 53 -7.12 10.03 6.23
C LYS A 53 -8.59 9.98 5.89
N ILE A 54 -9.34 9.25 6.70
CA ILE A 54 -10.81 9.28 6.74
C ILE A 54 -11.21 9.72 8.15
N GLY A 55 -11.81 10.90 8.25
CA GLY A 55 -11.97 11.62 9.51
C GLY A 55 -10.61 11.81 10.20
N ALA A 56 -10.47 11.31 11.43
CA ALA A 56 -9.23 11.37 12.19
C ALA A 56 -8.27 10.18 11.94
N ARG A 57 -8.71 9.15 11.21
CA ARG A 57 -7.96 7.89 11.06
C ARG A 57 -7.07 7.92 9.85
N VAL A 58 -5.86 7.38 9.98
CA VAL A 58 -4.96 7.12 8.87
C VAL A 58 -5.28 5.75 8.31
N VAL A 59 -5.68 5.69 7.03
CA VAL A 59 -6.01 4.44 6.34
C VAL A 59 -4.95 4.04 5.33
N TYR A 60 -4.10 4.98 4.91
CA TYR A 60 -3.02 4.74 3.97
C TYR A 60 -1.79 5.54 4.39
N GLY A 61 -0.64 4.86 4.47
CA GLY A 61 0.61 5.45 4.93
C GLY A 61 0.76 5.43 6.45
N PRO A 62 1.71 6.20 7.02
CA PRO A 62 2.66 7.07 6.35
C PRO A 62 3.64 6.29 5.45
N ILE A 63 3.76 6.68 4.17
CA ILE A 63 4.67 6.06 3.20
C ILE A 63 5.44 7.12 2.41
N SER A 64 6.73 6.90 2.13
CA SER A 64 7.50 7.87 1.31
C SER A 64 7.17 7.74 -0.17
N GLY A 65 7.52 8.76 -0.96
CA GLY A 65 7.30 8.72 -2.40
C GLY A 65 8.09 7.61 -3.10
N ALA A 66 9.32 7.35 -2.65
CA ALA A 66 10.15 6.26 -3.17
C ALA A 66 9.63 4.87 -2.80
N GLU A 67 9.07 4.71 -1.60
CA GLU A 67 8.44 3.45 -1.18
C GLU A 67 7.17 3.18 -1.98
N LEU A 68 6.29 4.17 -2.12
CA LEU A 68 5.07 4.03 -2.92
C LEU A 68 5.39 3.75 -4.40
N ASP A 69 6.44 4.38 -4.93
CA ASP A 69 6.91 4.12 -6.29
C ASP A 69 7.37 2.66 -6.48
N ALA A 70 8.13 2.12 -5.52
CA ALA A 70 8.54 0.73 -5.54
C ALA A 70 7.33 -0.23 -5.53
N LEU A 71 6.32 0.05 -4.69
CA LEU A 71 5.10 -0.78 -4.64
C LEU A 71 4.26 -0.67 -5.93
N ASN A 72 4.20 0.51 -6.52
CA ASN A 72 3.54 0.71 -7.81
C ASN A 72 4.24 -0.07 -8.92
N LYS A 73 5.58 -0.01 -8.99
CA LYS A 73 6.40 -0.78 -9.93
C LYS A 73 6.26 -2.28 -9.73
N TYR A 74 6.19 -2.73 -8.48
CA TYR A 74 5.92 -4.14 -8.18
C TYR A 74 4.63 -4.64 -8.82
N LYS A 75 3.56 -3.85 -8.72
CA LYS A 75 2.26 -4.12 -9.36
C LYS A 75 2.21 -3.79 -10.86
N GLY A 76 3.33 -3.37 -11.46
CA GLY A 76 3.40 -3.01 -12.88
C GLY A 76 2.65 -1.73 -13.24
N ILE A 77 2.40 -0.83 -12.28
CA ILE A 77 1.87 0.51 -12.56
C ILE A 77 2.95 1.32 -13.27
N HIS A 78 2.55 2.09 -14.27
CA HIS A 78 3.45 2.89 -15.11
C HIS A 78 4.28 3.88 -14.27
N ASP A 79 5.60 3.90 -14.51
CA ASP A 79 6.55 4.79 -13.87
C ASP A 79 6.83 6.02 -14.74
N GLN A 80 6.62 7.20 -14.17
CA GLN A 80 7.01 8.48 -14.75
C GLN A 80 7.56 9.38 -13.63
N ALA A 81 8.65 10.11 -13.91
CA ALA A 81 9.40 10.85 -12.89
C ALA A 81 8.57 11.90 -12.12
N ASP A 82 7.60 12.51 -12.77
CA ASP A 82 6.77 13.64 -12.29
C ASP A 82 5.39 13.20 -11.74
N SER A 83 5.18 11.89 -11.58
CA SER A 83 3.88 11.30 -11.30
C SER A 83 3.97 10.14 -10.31
N LEU A 84 3.04 10.09 -9.36
CA LEU A 84 2.97 9.00 -8.39
C LEU A 84 1.52 8.62 -8.13
N THR A 85 1.23 7.31 -8.05
CA THR A 85 -0.15 6.81 -7.93
C THR A 85 -0.42 6.28 -6.54
N ILE A 86 -1.50 6.72 -5.92
CA ILE A 86 -2.14 6.07 -4.78
C ILE A 86 -3.28 5.24 -5.37
N ASP A 87 -3.14 3.93 -5.36
CA ASP A 87 -4.12 3.01 -5.94
C ASP A 87 -4.88 2.29 -4.83
N PHE A 88 -6.20 2.53 -4.76
CA PHE A 88 -7.11 1.82 -3.86
C PHE A 88 -7.70 0.57 -4.51
N THR A 89 -7.52 0.43 -5.82
CA THR A 89 -8.03 -0.67 -6.64
C THR A 89 -6.98 -1.73 -6.93
N GLU A 90 -7.40 -2.79 -7.61
CA GLU A 90 -6.56 -3.89 -8.08
C GLU A 90 -6.68 -4.00 -9.61
N ARG A 91 -5.94 -3.16 -10.33
CA ARG A 91 -6.03 -3.01 -11.81
C ARG A 91 -6.14 -4.32 -12.57
N ASP A 92 -5.39 -5.32 -12.16
CA ASP A 92 -5.21 -6.60 -12.86
C ASP A 92 -6.15 -7.71 -12.33
N GLY A 93 -7.14 -7.38 -11.49
CA GLY A 93 -8.15 -8.32 -11.03
C GLY A 93 -8.94 -8.95 -12.20
N LEU A 94 -9.37 -10.20 -12.03
CA LEU A 94 -10.00 -10.98 -13.10
C LEU A 94 -11.46 -10.59 -13.41
N SER A 95 -12.14 -9.94 -12.48
CA SER A 95 -13.54 -9.50 -12.61
C SER A 95 -13.67 -8.01 -12.29
N VAL A 96 -14.79 -7.39 -12.67
CA VAL A 96 -15.05 -5.98 -12.32
C VAL A 96 -15.01 -5.79 -10.79
N VAL A 97 -15.65 -6.70 -10.04
CA VAL A 97 -15.63 -6.67 -8.58
C VAL A 97 -14.21 -6.80 -8.05
N ALA A 98 -13.41 -7.75 -8.57
CA ALA A 98 -12.03 -7.94 -8.14
C ALA A 98 -11.12 -6.76 -8.53
N LYS A 99 -11.46 -6.01 -9.58
CA LYS A 99 -10.72 -4.81 -9.95
C LYS A 99 -11.02 -3.64 -9.05
N GLU A 100 -12.30 -3.45 -8.72
CA GLU A 100 -12.75 -2.27 -8.00
C GLU A 100 -12.72 -2.45 -6.46
N ILE A 101 -12.53 -3.68 -5.97
CA ILE A 101 -12.40 -3.98 -4.54
C ILE A 101 -11.32 -3.11 -3.89
N GLY A 102 -11.64 -2.54 -2.73
CA GLY A 102 -10.77 -1.61 -2.03
C GLY A 102 -10.99 -0.14 -2.39
N GLY A 103 -11.71 0.16 -3.47
CA GLY A 103 -12.19 1.50 -3.79
C GLY A 103 -13.05 2.07 -2.65
N ILE A 104 -13.00 3.38 -2.48
CA ILE A 104 -13.66 4.06 -1.36
C ILE A 104 -14.96 4.67 -1.84
N ASP A 105 -16.08 4.12 -1.39
CA ASP A 105 -17.40 4.68 -1.65
C ASP A 105 -17.59 5.92 -0.77
N ILE A 106 -17.39 7.11 -1.35
CA ILE A 106 -17.37 8.38 -0.63
C ILE A 106 -18.68 8.64 0.13
N PRO A 107 -19.88 8.43 -0.44
CA PRO A 107 -21.13 8.64 0.29
C PRO A 107 -21.33 7.66 1.47
N ALA A 108 -20.74 6.46 1.40
CA ALA A 108 -20.83 5.48 2.47
C ALA A 108 -19.94 5.83 3.68
N LEU A 109 -19.08 6.85 3.60
CA LEU A 109 -18.26 7.29 4.74
C LEU A 109 -19.06 8.01 5.85
N GLY A 110 -20.39 8.08 5.76
CA GLY A 110 -21.25 8.59 6.84
C GLY A 110 -20.99 10.07 7.19
N GLY A 111 -20.57 10.86 6.21
CA GLY A 111 -20.25 12.27 6.39
C GLY A 111 -18.85 12.55 6.97
N GLN A 112 -17.99 11.54 7.09
CA GLN A 112 -16.57 11.75 7.38
C GLN A 112 -15.86 12.35 6.16
N ASP A 113 -14.96 13.31 6.41
CA ASP A 113 -14.13 13.89 5.36
C ASP A 113 -12.91 13.02 5.06
N MET A 114 -12.52 12.98 3.80
CA MET A 114 -11.31 12.30 3.36
C MET A 114 -10.24 13.32 2.97
N PHE A 115 -9.04 13.14 3.50
CA PHE A 115 -7.89 14.01 3.25
C PHE A 115 -6.72 13.24 2.66
N ILE A 116 -5.97 13.89 1.79
CA ILE A 116 -4.66 13.43 1.33
C ILE A 116 -3.64 14.47 1.76
N GLU A 117 -2.64 14.01 2.50
CA GLU A 117 -1.54 14.83 2.98
C GLU A 117 -0.24 14.35 2.33
N VAL A 118 0.53 15.29 1.81
CA VAL A 118 1.84 15.04 1.20
C VAL A 118 2.86 15.96 1.86
N ALA A 119 3.77 15.39 2.63
CA ALA A 119 4.93 16.09 3.19
C ALA A 119 6.17 15.88 2.31
N ASN A 120 6.95 16.95 2.14
CA ASN A 120 8.15 16.93 1.33
C ASN A 120 9.33 17.62 2.02
N THR A 121 10.55 17.22 1.65
CA THR A 121 11.83 17.75 2.14
C THR A 121 12.58 18.54 1.08
N ALA A 122 11.93 18.94 -0.01
CA ALA A 122 12.57 19.77 -1.03
C ALA A 122 13.08 21.08 -0.40
N ALA A 123 14.24 21.55 -0.84
CA ALA A 123 14.90 22.73 -0.26
C ALA A 123 14.84 23.97 -1.17
N SER A 124 14.59 23.81 -2.48
CA SER A 124 14.62 24.91 -3.45
C SER A 124 13.70 24.65 -4.65
N GLY A 125 13.67 25.58 -5.60
CA GLY A 125 12.80 25.52 -6.78
C GLY A 125 11.37 26.01 -6.50
N THR A 126 10.56 26.06 -7.56
CA THR A 126 9.15 26.47 -7.49
C THR A 126 8.26 25.23 -7.46
N PRO A 127 7.64 24.89 -6.31
CA PRO A 127 6.85 23.69 -6.19
C PRO A 127 5.52 23.80 -6.93
N ALA A 128 5.24 22.78 -7.73
CA ALA A 128 3.90 22.50 -8.23
C ALA A 128 3.48 21.11 -7.76
N LEU A 129 2.33 21.03 -7.11
CA LEU A 129 1.70 19.78 -6.68
C LEU A 129 0.20 19.89 -6.96
N TYR A 130 -0.33 18.93 -7.71
CA TYR A 130 -1.76 18.75 -7.92
C TYR A 130 -2.09 17.26 -8.03
N ALA A 131 -3.38 16.93 -8.03
CA ALA A 131 -3.81 15.54 -8.13
C ALA A 131 -4.99 15.35 -9.09
N LEU A 132 -5.04 14.17 -9.71
CA LEU A 132 -6.19 13.69 -10.47
C LEU A 132 -6.84 12.55 -9.67
N GLY A 133 -8.14 12.66 -9.42
CA GLY A 133 -8.94 11.59 -8.82
C GLY A 133 -9.56 10.74 -9.91
N GLY A 134 -9.43 9.42 -9.78
CA GLY A 134 -10.05 8.43 -10.64
C GLY A 134 -11.28 7.82 -9.95
N PHE A 135 -12.44 8.00 -10.57
CA PHE A 135 -13.74 7.66 -10.01
C PHE A 135 -14.52 6.63 -10.83
N THR A 136 -15.34 5.83 -10.17
CA THR A 136 -16.29 4.90 -10.77
C THR A 136 -17.68 5.08 -10.16
N SER A 137 -18.68 4.42 -10.72
CA SER A 137 -20.00 4.32 -10.10
C SER A 137 -19.90 3.64 -8.74
N LEU A 138 -20.80 3.98 -7.82
CA LEU A 138 -20.88 3.39 -6.49
C LEU A 138 -20.95 1.87 -6.55
N GLN A 139 -20.21 1.21 -5.65
CA GLN A 139 -20.20 -0.25 -5.55
C GLN A 139 -21.32 -0.76 -4.64
N PHE A 140 -21.74 0.05 -3.67
CA PHE A 140 -22.89 -0.21 -2.81
C PHE A 140 -24.18 0.47 -3.31
N ASN A 141 -25.32 0.03 -2.79
CA ASN A 141 -26.60 0.70 -3.02
C ASN A 141 -26.66 2.01 -2.19
N PRO A 142 -26.67 3.20 -2.80
CA PRO A 142 -26.68 4.48 -2.08
C PRO A 142 -27.91 4.68 -1.17
N LYS A 143 -28.99 3.91 -1.36
CA LYS A 143 -30.18 3.96 -0.51
C LYS A 143 -29.97 3.31 0.87
N GLU A 144 -28.92 2.51 1.04
CA GLU A 144 -28.60 1.77 2.27
C GLU A 144 -27.11 1.95 2.62
N PRO A 145 -26.65 3.19 2.93
CA PRO A 145 -25.25 3.43 3.25
C PRO A 145 -24.88 2.81 4.59
N ASN A 146 -23.88 1.94 4.58
CA ASN A 146 -23.23 1.42 5.77
C ASN A 146 -21.72 1.66 5.66
N PRO A 147 -21.12 2.52 6.49
CA PRO A 147 -19.67 2.74 6.50
C PRO A 147 -18.87 1.46 6.73
N ASP A 148 -19.39 0.51 7.51
CA ASP A 148 -18.75 -0.78 7.76
C ASP A 148 -19.15 -1.85 6.72
N GLY A 149 -20.00 -1.48 5.75
CA GLY A 149 -20.45 -2.35 4.66
C GLY A 149 -19.54 -2.32 3.43
N GLN A 150 -18.51 -1.47 3.42
CA GLN A 150 -17.49 -1.42 2.36
C GLN A 150 -16.15 -1.95 2.86
N LEU A 151 -15.40 -2.59 1.96
CA LEU A 151 -14.01 -2.94 2.17
C LEU A 151 -13.14 -1.94 1.41
N ILE A 152 -12.36 -1.16 2.14
CA ILE A 152 -11.40 -0.21 1.56
C ILE A 152 -9.99 -0.81 1.58
N LYS A 153 -9.18 -0.41 0.62
CA LYS A 153 -7.77 -0.76 0.61
C LYS A 153 -7.01 0.15 1.55
N LYS A 154 -6.43 -0.45 2.58
CA LYS A 154 -5.51 0.21 3.50
C LYS A 154 -4.07 -0.17 3.19
N LEU A 155 -3.18 0.77 3.44
CA LEU A 155 -1.74 0.53 3.40
C LEU A 155 -1.14 0.96 4.73
N LEU A 156 -0.61 0.01 5.48
CA LEU A 156 -0.08 0.24 6.82
C LEU A 156 1.42 0.01 6.82
N LYS A 157 2.19 1.00 7.32
CA LYS A 157 3.63 0.86 7.51
C LYS A 157 3.92 0.55 8.96
N ILE A 158 4.48 -0.63 9.24
CA ILE A 158 4.73 -1.13 10.59
C ILE A 158 6.19 -1.52 10.71
N GLN A 159 6.84 -1.07 11.78
CA GLN A 159 8.18 -1.52 12.10
C GLN A 159 8.14 -2.92 12.70
N VAL A 160 8.87 -3.86 12.10
CA VAL A 160 8.99 -5.21 12.64
C VAL A 160 10.03 -5.19 13.76
N PRO A 161 9.70 -5.69 14.97
CA PRO A 161 10.65 -5.76 16.07
C PRO A 161 11.70 -6.84 15.78
N THR A 162 12.87 -6.44 15.30
CA THR A 162 14.01 -7.32 15.07
C THR A 162 14.94 -7.24 16.28
N SER A 163 14.95 -8.24 17.16
CA SER A 163 15.73 -8.22 18.40
C SER A 163 17.24 -8.45 18.20
N GLY A 164 17.83 -7.87 17.14
CA GLY A 164 19.24 -8.02 16.76
C GLY A 164 19.65 -9.43 16.27
N GLY A 165 18.70 -10.36 16.19
CA GLY A 165 18.91 -11.72 15.69
C GLY A 165 18.61 -11.88 14.20
N THR A 166 18.91 -13.06 13.67
CA THR A 166 18.62 -13.44 12.28
C THR A 166 17.34 -14.26 12.12
N ALA A 167 16.77 -14.79 13.21
CA ALA A 167 15.47 -15.43 13.21
C ALA A 167 14.47 -14.51 13.92
N ILE A 168 13.50 -13.99 13.18
CA ILE A 168 12.52 -13.02 13.66
C ILE A 168 11.13 -13.63 13.58
N THR A 169 10.38 -13.60 14.67
CA THR A 169 8.94 -13.93 14.67
C THR A 169 8.16 -12.65 14.94
N TRP A 170 7.32 -12.25 13.99
CA TRP A 170 6.45 -11.08 14.09
C TRP A 170 4.99 -11.50 14.18
N THR A 171 4.28 -10.99 15.19
CA THR A 171 2.89 -11.34 15.49
C THR A 171 1.98 -10.11 15.44
N PRO A 172 1.70 -9.57 14.23
CA PRO A 172 0.82 -8.42 14.10
C PRO A 172 -0.64 -8.77 14.37
N ILE A 173 -1.40 -7.74 14.70
CA ILE A 173 -2.83 -7.85 14.98
C ILE A 173 -3.59 -7.15 13.84
N PHE A 174 -4.16 -7.93 12.93
CA PHE A 174 -4.94 -7.43 11.78
C PHE A 174 -6.48 -7.58 11.93
N LYS A 175 -6.97 -7.95 13.12
CA LYS A 175 -8.39 -7.99 13.56
C LYS A 175 -9.45 -8.07 12.44
N GLY A 176 -9.52 -9.17 11.71
CA GLY A 176 -10.59 -9.40 10.74
C GLY A 176 -10.36 -8.77 9.36
N ALA A 177 -9.27 -8.04 9.15
CA ALA A 177 -8.86 -7.60 7.83
C ALA A 177 -8.46 -8.78 6.94
N ILE A 178 -8.54 -8.55 5.62
CA ILE A 178 -8.07 -9.49 4.60
C ILE A 178 -6.71 -8.98 4.12
N VAL A 179 -5.65 -9.71 4.45
CA VAL A 179 -4.29 -9.33 4.07
C VAL A 179 -4.03 -9.78 2.63
N GLN A 180 -3.80 -8.82 1.74
CA GLN A 180 -3.46 -9.09 0.36
C GLN A 180 -1.96 -9.34 0.23
N ARG A 181 -1.14 -8.38 0.72
CA ARG A 181 0.30 -8.37 0.51
C ARG A 181 1.03 -7.80 1.72
N ILE A 182 2.23 -8.32 1.99
CA ILE A 182 3.18 -7.71 2.92
C ILE A 182 4.53 -7.54 2.22
N HIS A 183 5.01 -6.31 2.21
CA HIS A 183 6.30 -5.95 1.64
C HIS A 183 7.30 -5.75 2.78
N PHE A 184 8.18 -6.71 2.99
CA PHE A 184 9.24 -6.62 3.98
C PHE A 184 10.43 -5.88 3.37
N LYS A 185 10.53 -4.59 3.69
CA LYS A 185 11.66 -3.74 3.33
C LYS A 185 12.79 -3.93 4.32
N TYR A 186 14.02 -4.03 3.81
CA TYR A 186 15.23 -4.18 4.62
C TYR A 186 16.34 -3.23 4.14
N THR A 187 17.43 -3.11 4.90
CA THR A 187 18.54 -2.18 4.57
C THR A 187 19.84 -2.89 4.21
N GLY A 188 19.98 -4.15 4.62
CA GLY A 188 21.14 -4.99 4.38
C GLY A 188 21.31 -5.40 2.91
N THR A 189 22.12 -6.43 2.71
CA THR A 189 22.54 -6.92 1.39
C THR A 189 21.34 -7.16 0.48
N ASP A 190 21.35 -6.54 -0.69
CA ASP A 190 20.32 -6.75 -1.70
C ASP A 190 20.49 -8.13 -2.36
N TRP A 191 19.42 -8.64 -2.95
CA TRP A 191 19.46 -9.88 -3.71
C TRP A 191 20.25 -9.70 -5.02
N THR A 192 20.68 -10.83 -5.60
CA THR A 192 21.24 -10.87 -6.96
C THR A 192 20.48 -11.89 -7.81
N ALA A 193 20.94 -12.13 -9.03
CA ALA A 193 20.38 -13.18 -9.88
C ALA A 193 20.56 -14.60 -9.28
N SER A 194 21.58 -14.81 -8.46
CA SER A 194 21.95 -16.13 -7.91
C SER A 194 21.92 -16.21 -6.38
N ALA A 195 21.66 -15.11 -5.67
CA ALA A 195 21.63 -15.07 -4.21
C ALA A 195 20.36 -14.41 -3.66
N ASN A 196 19.95 -14.89 -2.49
CA ASN A 196 18.91 -14.27 -1.67
C ASN A 196 19.37 -12.92 -1.13
N GLY A 197 18.42 -12.02 -0.90
CA GLY A 197 18.68 -10.74 -0.22
C GLY A 197 18.73 -10.93 1.30
N ASN A 198 18.86 -9.85 2.07
CA ASN A 198 19.03 -9.99 3.51
C ASN A 198 17.86 -10.71 4.20
N VAL A 199 16.63 -10.51 3.74
CA VAL A 199 15.52 -11.43 4.06
C VAL A 199 15.67 -12.67 3.18
N GLN A 200 16.12 -13.77 3.77
CA GLN A 200 16.46 -15.02 3.09
C GLN A 200 15.22 -15.86 2.80
N SER A 201 14.31 -15.97 3.76
CA SER A 201 13.02 -16.65 3.60
C SER A 201 11.97 -16.09 4.56
N VAL A 202 10.71 -16.31 4.21
CA VAL A 202 9.56 -15.94 5.04
C VAL A 202 8.63 -17.13 5.16
N GLU A 203 8.11 -17.34 6.36
CA GLU A 203 7.02 -18.27 6.66
C GLU A 203 5.87 -17.49 7.29
N CYS A 204 4.65 -17.75 6.85
CA CYS A 204 3.44 -17.26 7.50
C CYS A 204 2.68 -18.44 8.09
N LYS A 205 2.34 -18.35 9.37
CA LYS A 205 1.48 -19.31 10.06
C LYS A 205 0.20 -18.67 10.54
N LYS A 206 -0.92 -19.36 10.28
CA LYS A 206 -2.22 -19.05 10.87
C LYS A 206 -2.64 -20.22 11.74
N ASN A 207 -2.92 -19.98 13.01
CA ASN A 207 -3.34 -21.00 13.98
C ASN A 207 -2.36 -22.20 14.05
N GLY A 208 -1.06 -21.94 13.93
CA GLY A 208 0.00 -22.95 13.96
C GLY A 208 0.24 -23.69 12.63
N VAL A 209 -0.60 -23.48 11.62
CA VAL A 209 -0.47 -24.09 10.28
C VAL A 209 0.21 -23.11 9.33
N ALA A 210 1.22 -23.58 8.59
CA ALA A 210 1.87 -22.79 7.55
C ALA A 210 0.89 -22.54 6.40
N VAL A 211 0.63 -21.27 6.11
CA VAL A 211 -0.12 -20.81 4.92
C VAL A 211 0.83 -20.33 3.82
N TRP A 212 2.07 -20.03 4.20
CA TRP A 212 3.19 -19.75 3.31
C TRP A 212 4.43 -20.36 3.97
N ASP A 213 5.04 -21.38 3.36
CA ASP A 213 6.04 -22.21 4.02
C ASP A 213 7.47 -21.86 3.60
N ARG A 214 8.18 -21.13 4.48
CA ARG A 214 9.62 -20.80 4.39
C ARG A 214 10.17 -20.58 2.98
N ILE A 215 9.40 -19.90 2.13
CA ILE A 215 9.78 -19.72 0.73
C ILE A 215 10.98 -18.79 0.68
N GLU A 216 12.05 -19.22 0.00
CA GLU A 216 13.25 -18.42 -0.13
C GLU A 216 13.02 -17.17 -0.99
N CYS A 217 13.81 -16.13 -0.76
CA CYS A 217 13.73 -14.87 -1.49
C CYS A 217 13.87 -15.06 -2.99
N ARG A 218 14.75 -15.97 -3.43
CA ARG A 218 14.92 -16.28 -4.85
C ARG A 218 13.68 -16.95 -5.45
N ASP A 219 13.08 -17.91 -4.73
CA ASP A 219 11.91 -18.64 -5.21
C ASP A 219 10.66 -17.76 -5.23
N ALA A 220 10.47 -16.94 -4.18
CA ALA A 220 9.40 -15.93 -4.12
C ALA A 220 9.46 -14.99 -5.34
N ARG A 221 10.65 -14.46 -5.65
CA ARG A 221 10.83 -13.59 -6.83
C ARG A 221 10.52 -14.30 -8.14
N PHE A 222 10.85 -15.59 -8.26
CA PHE A 222 10.56 -16.36 -9.46
C PHE A 222 9.03 -16.47 -9.68
N VAL A 223 8.27 -16.89 -8.67
CA VAL A 223 6.81 -17.03 -8.79
C VAL A 223 6.10 -15.69 -9.01
N GLU A 224 6.61 -14.61 -8.39
CA GLU A 224 6.15 -13.24 -8.63
C GLU A 224 6.35 -12.82 -10.10
N GLN A 225 7.51 -13.11 -10.66
CA GLN A 225 7.85 -12.77 -12.05
C GLN A 225 7.03 -13.59 -13.06
N GLU A 226 6.69 -14.84 -12.76
CA GLU A 226 5.74 -15.63 -13.58
C GLU A 226 4.39 -14.92 -13.71
N GLN A 227 3.94 -14.23 -12.66
CA GLN A 227 2.73 -13.43 -12.65
C GLN A 227 2.93 -11.97 -13.09
N ARG A 228 4.06 -11.67 -13.76
CA ARG A 228 4.42 -10.34 -14.28
C ARG A 228 4.51 -9.25 -13.21
N LYS A 229 4.75 -9.63 -11.95
CA LYS A 229 5.17 -8.69 -10.91
C LYS A 229 6.64 -8.35 -11.12
N THR A 230 7.04 -7.18 -10.62
CA THR A 230 8.43 -6.72 -10.70
C THR A 230 9.03 -6.64 -9.30
N PRO A 231 9.70 -7.70 -8.80
CA PRO A 231 10.33 -7.66 -7.49
C PRO A 231 11.23 -6.44 -7.32
N GLN A 232 11.17 -5.79 -6.15
CA GLN A 232 11.91 -4.56 -5.90
C GLN A 232 13.20 -4.84 -5.13
N SER A 233 14.24 -4.05 -5.42
CA SER A 233 15.51 -4.04 -4.69
C SER A 233 15.24 -3.81 -3.20
N ARG A 234 15.82 -4.65 -2.33
CA ARG A 234 15.67 -4.61 -0.87
C ARG A 234 14.25 -4.82 -0.33
N TYR A 235 13.42 -5.56 -1.07
CA TYR A 235 12.14 -6.05 -0.60
C TYR A 235 12.07 -7.58 -0.71
N TYR A 236 11.40 -8.19 0.26
CA TYR A 236 10.77 -9.50 0.10
C TYR A 236 9.27 -9.26 0.03
N HIS A 237 8.60 -9.72 -1.03
CA HIS A 237 7.17 -9.56 -1.22
C HIS A 237 6.46 -10.86 -0.80
N LEU A 238 5.75 -10.83 0.32
CA LEU A 238 4.79 -11.89 0.66
C LEU A 238 3.45 -11.50 0.02
N ASP A 239 3.19 -12.01 -1.18
CA ASP A 239 1.99 -11.68 -1.97
C ASP A 239 1.05 -12.89 -2.09
N PHE A 240 -0.02 -12.87 -1.29
CA PHE A 240 -1.05 -13.91 -1.31
C PHE A 240 -1.93 -13.85 -2.57
N VAL A 241 -1.86 -12.75 -3.33
CA VAL A 241 -2.67 -12.47 -4.52
C VAL A 241 -1.75 -12.12 -5.71
N HIS A 242 -0.58 -12.77 -5.80
CA HIS A 242 0.42 -12.52 -6.83
C HIS A 242 -0.11 -12.81 -8.24
N ASP A 243 -1.01 -13.77 -8.37
CA ASP A 243 -1.77 -14.13 -9.58
C ASP A 243 -2.98 -13.22 -9.87
N ASN A 244 -3.19 -12.20 -9.03
CA ASN A 244 -4.33 -11.27 -9.05
C ASN A 244 -5.69 -11.92 -8.68
N VAL A 245 -5.65 -13.08 -7.99
CA VAL A 245 -6.84 -13.78 -7.53
C VAL A 245 -7.05 -13.56 -6.03
N HIS A 246 -8.11 -12.85 -5.68
CA HIS A 246 -8.38 -12.43 -4.30
C HIS A 246 -8.80 -13.57 -3.35
N SER A 247 -9.21 -14.73 -3.87
CA SER A 247 -9.59 -15.87 -3.02
C SER A 247 -8.42 -16.47 -2.25
N ALA A 248 -7.19 -16.20 -2.67
CA ALA A 248 -5.98 -16.64 -1.97
C ALA A 248 -5.54 -15.65 -0.88
N ALA A 249 -6.14 -14.45 -0.81
CA ALA A 249 -5.83 -13.46 0.22
C ALA A 249 -6.08 -14.02 1.64
N LEU A 250 -5.23 -13.62 2.58
CA LEU A 250 -5.26 -14.17 3.93
C LEU A 250 -6.34 -13.49 4.76
N ALA A 251 -7.48 -14.17 4.95
CA ALA A 251 -8.51 -13.76 5.88
C ALA A 251 -8.06 -13.99 7.34
N THR A 252 -8.16 -12.94 8.16
CA THR A 252 -7.69 -12.97 9.57
C THR A 252 -8.81 -13.03 10.60
N ALA A 253 -10.08 -13.09 10.19
CA ALA A 253 -11.24 -13.12 11.09
C ALA A 253 -11.26 -14.35 12.01
N ASP A 254 -10.73 -15.48 11.56
CA ASP A 254 -10.62 -16.75 12.29
C ASP A 254 -9.21 -17.00 12.86
N ALA A 255 -8.30 -16.02 12.76
CA ALA A 255 -6.94 -16.14 13.27
C ALA A 255 -6.92 -15.93 14.80
N ARG A 256 -6.68 -17.00 15.55
CA ARG A 256 -6.35 -16.96 16.99
C ARG A 256 -4.86 -16.68 17.21
N ALA A 257 -4.02 -17.13 16.28
CA ALA A 257 -2.60 -16.82 16.22
C ALA A 257 -2.22 -16.54 14.77
N LEU A 258 -1.45 -15.47 14.56
CA LEU A 258 -0.89 -15.11 13.26
C LEU A 258 0.58 -14.75 13.46
N GLU A 259 1.46 -15.46 12.74
CA GLU A 259 2.90 -15.34 12.87
C GLU A 259 3.53 -15.19 11.49
N PHE A 260 4.48 -14.27 11.39
CA PHE A 260 5.38 -14.14 10.25
C PHE A 260 6.79 -14.39 10.73
N ASN A 261 7.39 -15.51 10.32
CA ASN A 261 8.74 -15.88 10.69
C ASN A 261 9.68 -15.52 9.53
N LEU A 262 10.62 -14.61 9.78
CA LEU A 262 11.62 -14.19 8.81
C LEU A 262 12.97 -14.80 9.18
N ALA A 263 13.65 -15.37 8.20
CA ALA A 263 15.06 -15.73 8.30
C ALA A 263 15.89 -14.65 7.60
N LEU A 264 16.85 -14.06 8.31
CA LEU A 264 17.74 -13.02 7.80
C LEU A 264 19.16 -13.56 7.61
N GLY A 265 19.87 -13.05 6.60
CA GLY A 265 21.29 -13.35 6.38
C GLY A 265 22.20 -12.64 7.39
N ALA A 266 21.78 -11.47 7.87
CA ALA A 266 22.42 -10.68 8.91
C ALA A 266 21.38 -9.86 9.68
N ALA A 267 21.73 -9.45 10.90
CA ALA A 267 20.89 -8.57 11.73
C ALA A 267 20.60 -7.25 10.99
N ASP A 268 19.33 -6.85 10.97
CA ASP A 268 18.88 -5.71 10.19
C ASP A 268 17.56 -5.13 10.73
N THR A 269 17.23 -3.95 10.26
CA THR A 269 15.98 -3.26 10.50
C THR A 269 14.98 -3.63 9.40
N ILE A 270 13.83 -4.18 9.80
CA ILE A 270 12.78 -4.58 8.87
C ILE A 270 11.55 -3.70 9.06
N THR A 271 11.04 -3.17 7.94
CA THR A 271 9.75 -2.48 7.91
C THR A 271 8.77 -3.28 7.05
N ALA A 272 7.63 -3.64 7.61
CA ALA A 272 6.54 -4.27 6.88
C ALA A 272 5.59 -3.18 6.35
N ILE A 273 5.40 -3.15 5.03
CA ILE A 273 4.34 -2.35 4.40
C ILE A 273 3.23 -3.32 3.99
N VAL A 274 2.08 -3.22 4.64
CA VAL A 274 0.98 -4.18 4.57
C VAL A 274 -0.15 -3.59 3.73
N GLU A 275 -0.53 -4.27 2.65
CA GLU A 275 -1.75 -3.99 1.89
C GLU A 275 -2.88 -4.89 2.41
N VAL A 276 -3.95 -4.29 2.92
CA VAL A 276 -5.13 -5.03 3.44
C VAL A 276 -6.43 -4.47 2.89
N LEU A 277 -7.44 -5.32 2.79
CA LEU A 277 -8.83 -4.92 2.63
C LEU A 277 -9.51 -4.98 3.99
N ASP A 278 -10.15 -3.88 4.39
CA ASP A 278 -10.73 -3.75 5.72
C ASP A 278 -11.86 -2.72 5.77
N SER A 279 -12.70 -2.76 6.81
CA SER A 279 -13.68 -1.69 7.04
C SER A 279 -12.96 -0.36 7.30
N PRO A 280 -13.48 0.79 6.81
CA PRO A 280 -12.95 2.11 7.09
C PRO A 280 -12.69 2.41 8.58
N ASN A 281 -13.52 1.87 9.49
CA ASN A 281 -13.44 2.16 10.92
C ASN A 281 -12.69 1.11 11.74
N ASN A 282 -12.35 -0.03 11.16
CA ASN A 282 -11.49 -1.02 11.79
C ASN A 282 -10.01 -0.57 11.72
N LEU A 283 -9.11 -1.21 12.46
CA LEU A 283 -7.65 -0.96 12.53
C LEU A 283 -7.19 0.52 12.50
#